data_AF-A0A414XSV9-F1
#
_entry.id   AF-A0A414XSV9-F1
#
_cell.length_a   1.000
_cell.length_b   1.000
_cell.length_c   1.000
_cell.angle_alpha   90.00
_cell.angle_beta   90.00
_cell.angle_gamma   90.00
#
_symmetry.space_group_name_H-M   'P 1'
#
loop_
_entity.id
_entity.type
_entity.pdbx_description
1 polymer ?
#
loop_
_entity_poly.entity_id
_entity_poly.type
_entity_poly.pdbx_seq_one_letter_code
_entity_poly.pdbx_strand_id
1 'polypeptide(L)'
;MADYPINKGIGHSVEFKGLKAQYLFIFAGGLLAVFFLVVVLYMAGADQLVCIGLGLTLGSLLVWGTFHLNNKYGEHGLMKLLASKSHPRYILNRRKTNRMFKHKKKEE
;
A
#
# COMPACT_ATOMS: atom_id res chain seq x y z
N MET A 1 -33.95 12.59 25.44
CA MET A 1 -32.68 12.45 24.71
C MET A 1 -32.64 11.02 24.20
N ALA A 2 -32.66 10.79 22.88
CA ALA A 2 -32.55 9.44 22.34
C ALA A 2 -31.09 8.97 22.46
N ASP A 3 -30.88 7.80 23.05
CA ASP A 3 -29.56 7.20 23.21
C ASP A 3 -29.18 6.54 21.88
N TYR A 4 -28.25 7.16 21.15
CA TYR A 4 -27.76 6.62 19.88
C TYR A 4 -26.54 5.73 20.17
N PRO A 5 -26.57 4.43 19.82
CA PRO A 5 -25.39 3.59 19.95
C PRO A 5 -24.32 4.03 18.96
N ILE A 6 -23.32 4.77 19.44
CA ILE A 6 -22.16 5.15 18.64
C ILE A 6 -21.29 3.91 18.42
N ASN A 7 -21.28 3.39 17.19
CA ASN A 7 -20.42 2.28 16.79
C ASN A 7 -18.98 2.78 16.57
N LYS A 8 -18.11 2.57 17.56
CA LYS A 8 -16.71 3.04 17.58
C LYS A 8 -15.79 2.40 16.51
N GLY A 9 -16.30 1.52 15.65
CA GLY A 9 -15.53 0.88 14.58
C GLY A 9 -15.80 1.42 13.17
N ILE A 10 -16.78 2.31 12.99
CA ILE A 10 -17.16 2.82 11.66
C ILE A 10 -16.09 3.80 11.18
N GLY A 11 -15.41 3.46 10.08
CA GLY A 11 -14.39 4.30 9.45
C GLY A 11 -12.94 3.99 9.86
N HIS A 12 -12.70 3.00 10.72
CA HIS A 12 -11.34 2.50 10.95
C HIS A 12 -10.82 1.82 9.68
N SER A 13 -9.58 2.14 9.32
CA SER A 13 -8.84 1.41 8.29
C SER A 13 -8.84 -0.09 8.63
N VAL A 14 -8.95 -0.96 7.62
CA VAL A 14 -8.85 -2.40 7.86
C VAL A 14 -7.43 -2.74 8.33
N GLU A 15 -7.29 -3.03 9.62
CA GLU A 15 -6.05 -3.44 10.25
C GLU A 15 -6.18 -4.89 10.69
N PHE A 16 -5.25 -5.73 10.25
CA PHE A 16 -5.15 -7.12 10.70
C PHE A 16 -3.95 -7.27 11.62
N LYS A 17 -4.18 -7.36 12.94
CA LYS A 17 -3.12 -7.51 13.96
C LYS A 17 -1.94 -6.54 13.77
N GLY A 18 -2.23 -5.28 13.45
CA GLY A 18 -1.22 -4.24 13.22
C GLY A 18 -0.68 -4.14 11.78
N LEU A 19 -1.02 -5.07 10.88
CA LEU A 19 -0.82 -4.88 9.44
C LEU A 19 -1.90 -3.96 8.88
N LYS A 20 -1.48 -2.84 8.30
CA LYS A 20 -2.38 -1.94 7.57
C LYS A 20 -2.81 -2.58 6.24
N ALA A 21 -4.01 -2.25 5.77
CA ALA A 21 -4.63 -2.76 4.54
C ALA A 21 -3.66 -2.91 3.36
N GLN A 22 -2.84 -1.88 3.09
CA GLN A 22 -1.91 -1.88 1.96
C GLN A 22 -0.85 -2.98 2.04
N TYR A 23 -0.23 -3.19 3.20
CA TYR A 23 0.77 -4.25 3.38
C TYR A 23 0.13 -5.63 3.47
N LEU A 24 -1.13 -5.73 3.91
CA LEU A 24 -1.88 -6.98 3.89
C LEU A 24 -2.08 -7.51 2.47
N PHE A 25 -2.41 -6.64 1.51
CA PHE A 25 -2.51 -7.04 0.11
C PHE A 25 -1.16 -7.49 -0.47
N ILE A 26 -0.07 -6.78 -0.16
CA ILE A 26 1.28 -7.16 -0.58
C ILE A 26 1.68 -8.51 0.02
N PHE A 27 1.34 -8.74 1.29
CA PHE A 27 1.59 -10.00 1.98
C PHE A 27 0.83 -11.16 1.35
N ALA A 28 -0.48 -11.03 1.15
CA ALA A 28 -1.33 -12.06 0.57
C ALA A 28 -0.93 -12.37 -0.88
N GLY A 29 -0.77 -11.34 -1.71
CA GLY A 29 -0.33 -11.51 -3.10
C GLY A 29 1.08 -12.09 -3.20
N GLY A 30 1.95 -11.68 -2.27
CA GLY A 30 3.30 -12.20 -2.14
C GLY A 30 3.36 -13.69 -1.82
N LEU A 31 2.61 -14.13 -0.80
CA LEU A 31 2.50 -15.55 -0.46
C LEU A 31 1.92 -16.38 -1.61
N LEU A 32 0.91 -15.86 -2.31
CA LEU A 32 0.38 -16.50 -3.52
C LEU A 32 1.45 -16.64 -4.61
N ALA A 33 2.25 -15.60 -4.84
CA ALA A 33 3.33 -15.65 -5.83
C ALA A 33 4.42 -16.68 -5.46
N VAL A 34 4.83 -16.74 -4.19
CA VAL A 34 5.77 -17.76 -3.70
C VAL A 34 5.20 -19.16 -3.87
N PHE A 35 3.92 -19.36 -3.56
CA PHE A 35 3.23 -20.63 -3.77
C PHE A 35 3.28 -21.07 -5.23
N PHE A 36 2.86 -20.20 -6.16
CA PHE A 36 2.91 -20.52 -7.60
C PHE A 36 4.34 -20.78 -8.08
N LEU A 37 5.32 -20.01 -7.61
CA LEU A 37 6.73 -20.22 -7.95
C LEU A 37 7.19 -21.63 -7.55
N VAL A 38 6.93 -22.05 -6.33
CA VAL A 38 7.30 -23.38 -5.84
C VAL A 38 6.58 -24.48 -6.62
N VAL A 39 5.29 -24.31 -6.89
CA VAL A 39 4.50 -25.28 -7.67
C VAL A 39 5.04 -25.43 -9.09
N VAL A 40 5.34 -24.32 -9.78
CA VAL A 40 5.90 -24.35 -11.14
C VAL A 40 7.29 -24.96 -11.13
N LEU A 41 8.13 -24.63 -10.15
CA LEU A 41 9.47 -25.18 -10.01
C LEU A 41 9.44 -26.70 -9.77
N TYR A 42 8.50 -27.17 -8.95
CA TYR A 42 8.28 -28.59 -8.72
C TYR A 42 7.81 -29.31 -9.98
N MET A 43 6.85 -28.72 -10.72
CA MET A 43 6.37 -29.27 -11.99
C MET A 43 7.45 -29.29 -13.08
N ALA A 44 8.42 -28.38 -13.02
CA ALA A 44 9.58 -28.37 -13.91
C ALA A 44 10.62 -29.47 -13.58
N GLY A 45 10.39 -30.28 -12.55
CA GLY A 45 11.25 -31.40 -12.17
C GLY A 45 12.42 -31.01 -11.25
N ALA A 46 12.34 -29.86 -10.57
CA ALA A 46 13.36 -29.48 -9.59
C ALA A 46 13.34 -30.38 -8.35
N ASP A 47 14.50 -30.54 -7.72
CA ASP A 47 14.64 -31.34 -6.51
C ASP A 47 13.76 -30.82 -5.36
N GLN A 48 13.20 -31.75 -4.59
CA GLN A 48 12.22 -31.44 -3.56
C GLN A 48 12.84 -30.64 -2.40
N LEU A 49 14.12 -30.85 -2.06
CA LEU A 49 14.81 -30.06 -1.04
C LEU A 49 15.02 -28.62 -1.51
N VAL A 50 15.31 -28.43 -2.80
CA VAL A 50 15.45 -27.09 -3.39
C VAL A 50 14.12 -26.34 -3.35
N CYS A 51 13.03 -27.02 -3.73
CA CYS A 51 11.68 -26.44 -3.67
C CYS A 51 11.29 -26.02 -2.25
N ILE A 52 11.54 -26.89 -1.26
CA ILE A 52 11.25 -26.61 0.16
C ILE A 52 12.12 -25.47 0.68
N GLY A 53 13.42 -25.51 0.40
CA GLY A 53 14.37 -24.48 0.81
C GLY A 53 14.00 -23.11 0.24
N LEU A 54 13.69 -23.03 -1.05
CA LEU A 54 13.25 -21.78 -1.68
C LEU A 54 11.90 -21.31 -1.15
N GLY A 55 10.93 -22.20 -0.98
CA GLY A 55 9.62 -21.84 -0.43
C GLY A 55 9.71 -21.25 0.98
N LEU A 56 10.47 -21.89 1.87
CA LEU A 56 10.67 -21.42 3.24
C LEU A 56 11.45 -20.11 3.28
N THR A 57 12.57 -20.02 2.55
CA THR A 57 13.40 -18.81 2.55
C THR A 57 12.65 -17.62 1.96
N LEU A 58 12.00 -17.76 0.80
CA LEU A 58 11.20 -16.71 0.20
C LEU A 58 10.00 -16.33 1.06
N GLY A 59 9.29 -17.31 1.63
CA GLY A 59 8.18 -17.08 2.54
C GLY A 59 8.59 -16.29 3.78
N SER A 60 9.67 -16.71 4.45
CA SER A 60 10.20 -16.01 5.63
C SER A 60 10.69 -14.60 5.31
N LEU A 61 11.41 -14.41 4.19
CA LEU A 61 11.86 -13.09 3.75
C LEU A 61 10.67 -12.17 3.43
N LEU A 62 9.61 -12.70 2.85
CA LEU A 62 8.41 -11.94 2.52
C LEU A 62 7.64 -11.51 3.77
N VAL A 63 7.44 -12.43 4.73
CA VAL A 63 6.86 -12.09 6.04
C VAL A 63 7.71 -11.00 6.70
N TRP A 64 9.01 -11.21 6.84
CA TRP A 64 9.90 -10.23 7.46
C TRP A 64 9.86 -8.87 6.75
N GLY A 65 9.96 -8.85 5.42
CA GLY A 65 9.93 -7.64 4.61
C GLY A 65 8.62 -6.88 4.72
N THR A 66 7.48 -7.56 4.67
CA THR A 66 6.16 -6.91 4.78
C THR A 66 5.94 -6.30 6.16
N PHE A 67 6.32 -6.98 7.25
CA PHE A 67 6.26 -6.41 8.60
C PHE A 67 7.26 -5.26 8.79
N HIS A 68 8.47 -5.37 8.24
CA HIS A 68 9.46 -4.29 8.29
C HIS A 68 8.96 -3.02 7.58
N LEU A 69 8.39 -3.17 6.37
CA LEU A 69 7.81 -2.05 5.64
C LEU A 69 6.61 -1.45 6.37
N ASN A 70 5.73 -2.29 6.93
CA ASN A 70 4.58 -1.85 7.72
C ASN A 70 5.00 -0.97 8.90
N ASN A 71 6.05 -1.37 9.63
CA ASN A 71 6.58 -0.60 10.77
C ASN A 71 7.32 0.67 10.33
N LYS A 72 8.06 0.61 9.22
CA LYS A 72 8.90 1.73 8.76
C LYS A 72 8.09 2.88 8.15
N TYR A 73 7.08 2.55 7.34
CA TYR A 73 6.36 3.52 6.52
C TYR A 73 4.94 3.81 7.03
N GLY A 74 4.36 2.92 7.85
CA GLY A 74 2.98 3.06 8.33
C GLY A 74 1.96 3.05 7.20
N GLU A 75 0.70 3.36 7.51
CA GLU A 75 -0.45 3.19 6.61
C GLU A 75 -0.33 3.97 5.29
N HIS A 76 0.13 5.21 5.35
CA HIS A 76 0.17 6.10 4.19
C HIS A 76 1.57 6.30 3.61
N GLY A 77 2.61 5.64 4.16
CA GLY A 77 3.99 5.91 3.74
C GLY A 77 4.29 5.48 2.31
N LEU A 78 3.77 4.32 1.87
CA LEU A 78 3.88 3.89 0.47
C LEU A 78 3.14 4.83 -0.48
N MET A 79 1.94 5.30 -0.10
CA MET A 79 1.20 6.29 -0.89
C MET A 79 1.95 7.63 -1.00
N LYS A 80 2.58 8.09 0.09
CA LYS A 80 3.41 9.30 0.08
C LYS A 80 4.66 9.15 -0.80
N LEU A 81 5.30 7.98 -0.77
CA LEU A 81 6.42 7.65 -1.65
C LEU A 81 6.02 7.67 -3.13
N LEU A 82 4.88 7.08 -3.46
CA LEU A 82 4.32 7.10 -4.83
C LEU A 82 3.97 8.53 -5.26
N ALA A 83 3.36 9.32 -4.38
CA ALA A 83 3.01 10.72 -4.64
C ALA A 83 4.26 11.61 -4.83
N SER A 84 5.35 11.33 -4.11
CA SER A 84 6.62 12.03 -4.30
C SER A 84 7.20 11.76 -5.69
N LYS A 85 7.07 10.52 -6.19
CA LYS A 85 7.57 10.14 -7.53
C LYS A 85 6.72 10.73 -8.67
N SER A 86 5.44 11.00 -8.45
CA SER A 86 4.54 11.61 -9.43
C SER A 86 4.60 13.14 -9.45
N HIS A 87 5.48 13.77 -8.66
CA HIS A 87 5.56 15.22 -8.59
C HIS A 87 6.09 15.81 -9.91
N PRO A 88 5.37 16.75 -10.55
CA PRO A 88 5.83 17.40 -11.77
C PRO A 88 7.04 18.28 -11.46
N ARG A 89 8.09 18.23 -12.31
CA ARG A 89 9.29 19.06 -12.14
C ARG A 89 9.00 20.56 -12.24
N TYR A 90 7.98 20.93 -13.01
CA TYR A 90 7.58 22.32 -13.21
C TYR A 90 6.07 22.43 -13.29
N ILE A 91 5.50 23.38 -12.55
CA ILE A 91 4.10 23.77 -12.70
C ILE A 91 4.07 24.90 -13.73
N LEU A 92 3.82 24.57 -15.00
CA LEU A 92 3.72 25.57 -16.06
C LEU A 92 2.31 26.17 -16.07
N ASN A 93 2.20 27.43 -15.70
CA ASN A 93 0.94 28.16 -15.78
C ASN A 93 0.85 28.94 -17.10
N ARG A 94 0.10 28.41 -18.07
CA ARG A 94 -0.06 29.06 -19.39
C ARG A 94 -1.12 30.19 -19.38
N ARG A 95 -1.85 30.37 -18.27
CA ARG A 95 -2.87 31.41 -18.13
C ARG A 95 -2.32 32.56 -17.28
N LYS A 96 -2.58 33.81 -17.69
CA LYS A 96 -2.20 35.01 -16.92
C LYS A 96 -2.76 34.92 -15.51
N THR A 97 -1.91 35.10 -14.50
CA THR A 97 -2.20 35.05 -13.06
C THR A 97 -3.40 35.92 -12.66
N ASN A 98 -3.57 37.08 -13.32
CA ASN A 98 -4.69 38.00 -13.11
C ASN A 98 -6.07 37.43 -13.47
N ARG A 99 -6.17 36.33 -14.23
CA ARG A 99 -7.47 35.65 -14.51
C ARG A 99 -7.84 34.60 -13.46
N MET A 100 -6.90 34.16 -12.63
CA MET A 100 -7.18 33.18 -11.56
C MET A 100 -7.74 33.84 -10.31
N PHE A 101 -7.30 35.05 -10.00
CA PHE A 101 -7.89 35.85 -8.94
C PHE A 101 -9.06 36.65 -9.52
N LYS A 102 -10.28 36.08 -9.43
CA LYS A 102 -11.49 36.88 -9.62
C LYS A 102 -11.53 37.90 -8.49
N HIS A 103 -11.25 39.17 -8.79
CA HIS A 103 -11.61 40.26 -7.89
C HIS A 103 -13.12 40.18 -7.67
N LYS A 104 -13.55 39.87 -6.44
CA LYS A 104 -14.94 40.08 -6.04
C LYS A 104 -15.19 41.58 -6.18
N LYS A 105 -16.03 42.00 -7.13
CA LYS A 105 -16.60 43.34 -7.10
C LYS A 105 -17.39 43.44 -5.79
N LYS A 106 -17.13 44.47 -5.00
CA LYS A 106 -18.04 44.87 -3.92
C LYS A 106 -19.37 45.24 -4.58
N GLU A 107 -20.44 44.57 -4.17
CA GLU A 107 -21.80 45.06 -4.40
C GLU A 107 -21.98 46.27 -3.46
N GLU A 108 -22.27 47.43 -4.06
CA GLU A 108 -22.79 48.62 -3.38
C GLU A 108 -24.32 48.52 -3.28
#